data_AF-A0AAD1RAB0-F1
#
_entry.id   AF-A0AAD1RAB0-F1
#
_cell.length_a   1.000
_cell.length_b   1.000
_cell.length_c   1.000
_cell.angle_alpha   90.00
_cell.angle_beta   90.00
_cell.angle_gamma   90.00
#
_symmetry.space_group_name_H-M   'P 1'
#
loop_
_entity.id
_entity.type
_entity.pdbx_description
1 polymer ?
#
loop_
_entity_poly.entity_id
_entity_poly.type
_entity_poly.pdbx_seq_one_letter_code
_entity_poly.pdbx_strand_id
1 'polypeptide(L)' 'RTHIFFLKTHKTGSSTVVNILFRFGDTRNLTFAFPKNGHFSYPSYFKSKFIDGFSKESNQEFHIMCHHMRFQLSE' A
#
# COMPACT_ATOMS: atom_id res chain seq x y z
N ARG A 1 -0.59 18.20 0.92
CA ARG A 1 -1.10 16.89 1.37
C ARG A 1 -0.79 15.87 0.27
N THR A 2 -0.05 14.81 0.55
CA THR A 2 0.42 13.84 -0.47
C THR A 2 -0.10 12.46 -0.13
N HIS A 3 -1.11 11.99 -0.88
CA HIS A 3 -1.59 10.61 -0.81
C HIS A 3 -1.46 9.96 -2.19
N ILE A 4 -0.80 8.81 -2.24
CA ILE A 4 -0.54 8.07 -3.48
C ILE A 4 -1.05 6.65 -3.31
N PHE A 5 -2.01 6.28 -4.17
CA PHE A 5 -2.43 4.90 -4.35
C PHE A 5 -1.94 4.40 -5.71
N PHE A 6 -1.12 3.36 -5.70
CA PHE A 6 -0.60 2.70 -6.90
C PHE A 6 -0.96 1.22 -6.87
N LEU A 7 -1.95 0.83 -7.67
CA LEU A 7 -2.34 -0.57 -7.79
C LEU A 7 -1.32 -1.32 -8.65
N LYS A 8 -0.43 -2.09 -8.02
CA LYS A 8 0.62 -2.82 -8.72
C LYS A 8 0.01 -3.96 -9.55
N THR A 9 0.27 -3.97 -10.86
CA THR A 9 -0.03 -5.10 -11.77
C THR A 9 1.22 -5.95 -12.01
N HIS A 10 1.04 -7.26 -12.20
CA HIS A 10 2.13 -8.18 -12.52
C HIS A 10 2.75 -7.91 -13.89
N LYS A 11 4.08 -7.99 -13.97
CA LYS A 11 4.88 -7.96 -15.21
C LYS A 11 4.75 -6.69 -16.07
N THR A 12 4.43 -5.55 -15.47
CA THR A 12 4.29 -4.24 -16.15
C THR A 12 5.40 -3.24 -15.85
N GLY A 13 6.57 -3.69 -15.35
CA GLY A 13 7.61 -2.78 -14.82
C GLY A 13 7.22 -2.09 -13.51
N SER A 14 6.08 -2.47 -12.91
CA SER A 14 5.52 -1.86 -11.71
C SER A 14 6.43 -1.95 -10.48
N SER A 15 7.33 -2.93 -10.39
CA SER A 15 8.35 -2.98 -9.33
C SER A 15 9.31 -1.78 -9.37
N THR A 16 9.63 -1.26 -10.55
CA THR A 16 10.45 -0.06 -10.70
C THR A 16 9.73 1.15 -10.13
N VAL A 17 8.45 1.33 -10.46
CA VAL A 17 7.61 2.42 -9.93
C VAL A 17 7.51 2.33 -8.40
N VAL A 18 7.27 1.14 -7.87
CA VAL A 18 7.21 0.91 -6.42
C VAL A 18 8.52 1.31 -5.72
N ASN A 19 9.68 0.95 -6.27
CA ASN A 19 10.97 1.36 -5.72
C ASN A 19 11.18 2.88 -5.77
N ILE A 20 10.74 3.54 -6.83
CA ILE A 20 10.74 5.00 -6.91
C ILE A 20 9.86 5.60 -5.82
N LEU A 21 8.65 5.06 -5.61
CA LEU A 21 7.72 5.51 -4.57
C LEU A 21 8.27 5.28 -3.16
N PHE A 22 8.97 4.17 -2.90
CA PHE A 22 9.65 3.96 -1.63
C PHE A 22 10.70 5.02 -1.36
N ARG A 23 11.60 5.29 -2.32
CA ARG A 23 12.61 6.35 -2.19
C ARG A 23 11.98 7.74 -2.04
N PHE A 24 10.91 8.00 -2.78
CA PHE A 24 10.17 9.26 -2.70
C PHE A 24 9.57 9.49 -1.32
N GLY A 25 8.93 8.47 -0.73
CA GLY A 25 8.31 8.58 0.59
C GLY A 25 9.31 8.59 1.72
N ASP A 26 10.35 7.75 1.65
CA ASP A 26 11.44 7.71 2.63
C ASP A 26 12.13 9.07 2.76
N THR A 27 12.52 9.68 1.64
CA THR A 27 13.15 11.02 1.62
C THR A 27 12.25 12.17 2.08
N ARG A 28 10.96 11.91 2.31
CA ARG A 28 9.95 12.90 2.73
C ARG A 28 9.26 12.54 4.04
N ASN A 29 9.76 11.54 4.76
CA ASN A 29 9.15 11.02 5.98
C ASN A 29 7.66 10.66 5.81
N LEU A 30 7.29 10.10 4.66
CA LEU A 30 5.93 9.62 4.38
C LEU A 30 5.74 8.20 4.90
N THR A 31 4.55 7.93 5.43
CA THR A 31 4.16 6.60 5.94
C THR A 31 3.63 5.70 4.81
N PHE A 32 3.92 4.40 4.90
CA PHE A 32 3.51 3.40 3.91
C PHE A 32 2.54 2.39 4.51
N ALA A 33 1.53 2.01 3.71
CA ALA A 33 0.66 0.89 4.03
C ALA A 33 1.32 -0.42 3.56
N PHE A 34 2.07 -1.08 4.44
CA PHE A 34 2.72 -2.36 4.17
C PHE A 34 1.80 -3.56 4.47
N PRO A 35 1.90 -4.67 3.74
CA PRO A 35 1.18 -5.91 4.06
C PRO A 35 1.84 -6.65 5.23
N LYS A 36 1.02 -7.23 6.13
CA LYS A 36 1.49 -8.08 7.24
C LYS A 36 2.38 -9.25 6.81
N ASN A 37 2.03 -9.91 5.70
CA ASN A 37 2.69 -11.15 5.25
C ASN A 37 3.32 -10.99 3.86
N GLY A 38 3.79 -9.80 3.50
CA GLY A 38 4.42 -9.54 2.19
C GLY A 38 3.46 -9.40 1.00
N HIS A 39 2.18 -9.75 1.15
CA HIS A 39 1.12 -9.51 0.15
C HIS A 39 -0.23 -9.19 0.80
N PHE A 40 -1.11 -8.49 0.07
CA PHE A 40 -2.46 -8.16 0.51
C PHE A 40 -3.48 -9.26 0.15
N SER A 41 -3.17 -10.51 0.52
CA SER A 41 -4.08 -11.67 0.39
C SER A 41 -4.64 -11.93 -1.02
N TYR A 42 -3.94 -11.52 -2.07
CA TYR A 42 -4.30 -11.89 -3.44
C TYR A 42 -4.41 -13.44 -3.56
N PRO A 43 -5.46 -13.98 -4.23
CA PRO A 43 -6.44 -13.31 -5.10
C PRO A 43 -7.73 -12.83 -4.43
N SER A 44 -7.79 -12.77 -3.10
CA SER A 44 -8.92 -12.14 -2.40
C SER A 44 -8.90 -10.62 -2.52
N TYR A 45 -10.05 -9.97 -2.29
CA TYR A 45 -10.12 -8.51 -2.18
C TYR A 45 -9.31 -7.99 -1.00
N PHE A 46 -8.70 -6.83 -1.18
CA PHE A 46 -8.02 -6.10 -0.13
C PHE A 46 -8.98 -5.82 1.02
N LYS A 47 -8.44 -5.87 2.24
CA LYS A 47 -9.10 -5.38 3.46
C LYS A 47 -8.10 -4.60 4.29
N SER A 48 -8.55 -3.53 4.93
CA SER A 48 -7.67 -2.63 5.71
C SER A 48 -6.90 -3.37 6.81
N LYS A 49 -7.48 -4.43 7.38
CA LYS A 49 -6.85 -5.31 8.38
C LYS A 49 -5.56 -6.02 7.92
N PHE A 50 -5.30 -6.07 6.61
CA PHE A 50 -4.09 -6.67 6.05
C PHE A 50 -2.89 -5.72 6.08
N ILE A 51 -3.12 -4.43 6.32
CA ILE A 51 -2.04 -3.46 6.56
C ILE A 51 -1.39 -3.77 7.91
N ASP A 52 -0.07 -3.77 7.93
CA ASP A 52 0.73 -3.96 9.13
C ASP A 52 0.52 -2.80 10.11
N GLY A 53 0.39 -3.13 11.40
CA GLY A 53 0.04 -2.15 12.43
C GLY A 53 -1.40 -1.59 12.38
N PHE A 54 -2.24 -1.98 11.41
CA PHE A 54 -3.59 -1.44 11.30
C PHE A 54 -4.46 -1.78 12.52
N SER A 55 -4.96 -0.73 13.18
CA SER A 55 -5.98 -0.76 14.23
C SER A 55 -7.08 0.24 13.88
N LYS A 56 -8.35 -0.15 14.09
CA LYS A 56 -9.49 0.76 13.88
C LYS A 56 -9.52 1.90 14.89
N GLU A 57 -8.94 1.68 16.05
CA GLU A 57 -8.82 2.65 17.14
C GLU A 57 -7.65 3.63 16.91
N SER A 58 -6.72 3.30 16.01
CA SER A 58 -5.57 4.15 15.69
C SER A 58 -5.95 5.22 14.67
N ASN A 59 -5.57 6.47 14.92
CA ASN A 59 -5.62 7.55 13.92
C ASN A 59 -4.42 7.45 12.94
N GLN A 60 -4.03 6.23 12.56
CA GLN A 60 -2.84 6.01 11.74
C GLN A 60 -3.13 6.37 10.29
N GLU A 61 -2.50 7.46 9.81
CA GLU A 61 -2.60 7.90 8.42
C GLU A 61 -1.48 7.26 7.58
N PHE A 62 -1.86 6.73 6.42
CA PHE A 62 -0.93 6.20 5.43
C PHE A 62 -0.88 7.15 4.22
N HIS A 63 0.32 7.55 3.84
CA HIS A 63 0.53 8.44 2.71
C HIS A 63 0.65 7.67 1.39
N ILE A 64 1.29 6.50 1.40
CA ILE A 64 1.56 5.74 0.17
C ILE A 64 1.12 4.29 0.32
N MET A 65 0.38 3.79 -0.67
CA MET A 65 0.00 2.39 -0.81
C MET A 65 0.30 1.94 -2.24
N CYS A 66 1.23 0.99 -2.41
CA CYS A 66 1.77 0.68 -3.74
C CYS A 66 1.96 -0.82 -4.04
N HIS A 67 1.22 -1.71 -3.39
CA HIS A 67 1.41 -3.17 -3.51
C HIS A 67 0.39 -3.85 -4.44
N HIS A 68 0.64 -5.13 -4.70
CA HIS A 68 -0.26 -5.99 -5.46
C HIS A 68 -1.44 -6.43 -4.60
N MET A 69 -2.66 -6.13 -5.06
CA MET A 69 -3.91 -6.45 -4.37
C MET A 69 -5.08 -6.47 -5.35
N ARG A 70 -6.29 -6.77 -4.87
CA ARG A 70 -7.53 -6.48 -5.59
C ARG A 70 -8.28 -5.38 -4.87
N PHE A 71 -8.42 -4.24 -5.55
CA PHE A 71 -9.16 -3.10 -5.04
C PHE A 71 -10.66 -3.36 -5.07
N GLN A 72 -11.37 -2.89 -4.05
CA GLN A 72 -12.83 -2.87 -3.98
C GLN A 72 -13.24 -1.54 -3.36
N LEU A 73 -14.05 -0.75 -4.05
CA LEU A 73 -14.39 0.63 -3.64
C LEU A 73 -15.20 0.69 -2.33
N SER A 74 -15.93 -0.37 -2.00
CA SER A 74 -16.76 -0.43 -0.79
C SER A 74 -16.00 -0.84 0.47
N GLU A 75 -14.72 -1.23 0.35
CA GLU A 75 -13.83 -1.44 1.50
C GLU A 75 -13.31 -0.08 1.98
#